data_AF-A0A3D0H9R4-F1
#
_entry.id   AF-A0A3D0H9R4-F1
#
_cell.length_a   1.000
_cell.length_b   1.000
_cell.length_c   1.000
_cell.angle_alpha   90.00
_cell.angle_beta   90.00
_cell.angle_gamma   90.00
#
_symmetry.space_group_name_H-M   'P 1'
#
loop_
_entity.id
_entity.type
_entity.pdbx_description
1 polymer ?
#
loop_
_entity_poly.entity_id
_entity_poly.type
_entity_poly.pdbx_seq_one_letter_code
_entity_poly.pdbx_strand_id
1 'polypeptide(L)'
;MGQDNDLENRLEAKGFSRRDFMKFCGVVSATLGLSPSFAPKIAEALASPKRPPVVWLSFAECTGCTEGLLRTTYPWIDELLLDTISL
;
A
#
# COMPACT_ATOMS: atom_id res chain seq x y z
N MET A 1 4.32 6.85 -17.93
CA MET A 1 5.61 7.57 -18.08
C MET A 1 5.73 8.83 -17.23
N GLY A 2 4.66 9.46 -16.73
CA GLY A 2 4.76 10.61 -15.82
C GLY A 2 4.75 10.28 -14.31
N GLN A 3 4.45 9.04 -13.92
CA GLN A 3 4.12 8.67 -12.52
C GLN A 3 5.24 7.93 -11.78
N ASP A 4 6.15 7.25 -12.51
CA ASP A 4 7.34 6.61 -11.92
C ASP A 4 8.18 7.63 -11.14
N ASN A 5 8.21 8.87 -11.64
CA ASN A 5 8.93 10.00 -11.04
C ASN A 5 8.37 10.40 -9.66
N ASP A 6 7.06 10.28 -9.40
CA ASP A 6 6.48 10.68 -8.10
C ASP A 6 6.86 9.69 -6.99
N LEU A 7 6.75 8.39 -7.28
CA LEU A 7 7.20 7.35 -6.36
C LEU A 7 8.70 7.41 -6.12
N GLU A 8 9.49 7.60 -7.18
CA GLU A 8 10.94 7.78 -7.05
C GLU A 8 11.28 8.97 -6.17
N ASN A 9 10.68 10.14 -6.41
CA ASN A 9 10.89 11.33 -5.57
C ASN A 9 10.52 11.06 -4.09
N ARG A 10 9.42 10.34 -3.84
CA ARG A 10 8.98 9.98 -2.48
C ARG A 10 9.92 8.98 -1.80
N LEU A 11 10.47 8.02 -2.55
CA LEU A 11 11.44 7.05 -2.06
C LEU A 11 12.80 7.73 -1.79
N GLU A 12 13.24 8.60 -2.70
CA GLU A 12 14.47 9.38 -2.56
C GLU A 12 14.41 10.35 -1.38
N ALA A 13 13.27 11.03 -1.17
CA ALA A 13 13.04 11.87 0.02
C ALA A 13 13.15 11.08 1.34
N LYS A 14 12.92 9.76 1.29
CA LYS A 14 13.08 8.83 2.42
C LYS A 14 14.44 8.12 2.43
N GLY A 15 15.36 8.48 1.53
CA GLY A 15 16.72 7.92 1.44
C GLY A 15 16.83 6.58 0.71
N PHE A 16 15.80 6.15 -0.02
CA PHE A 16 15.80 4.90 -0.78
C PHE A 16 16.08 5.14 -2.26
N SER A 17 17.02 4.39 -2.83
CA SER A 17 17.26 4.41 -4.27
C SER A 17 16.31 3.47 -5.02
N ARG A 18 16.10 3.73 -6.30
CA ARG A 18 15.40 2.82 -7.23
C ARG A 18 15.93 1.39 -7.16
N ARG A 19 17.25 1.22 -6.98
CA ARG A 19 17.88 -0.10 -6.87
C ARG A 19 17.46 -0.83 -5.61
N ASP A 20 17.32 -0.12 -4.49
CA ASP A 20 16.91 -0.73 -3.22
C ASP A 20 15.44 -1.13 -3.25
N PHE A 21 14.60 -0.34 -3.92
CA PHE A 21 13.22 -0.73 -4.22
C PHE A 21 13.14 -2.03 -5.03
N MET A 22 13.95 -2.17 -6.08
CA MET A 22 13.98 -3.40 -6.89
C MET A 22 14.52 -4.61 -6.10
N LYS A 23 15.51 -4.43 -5.23
CA LYS A 23 15.98 -5.49 -4.32
C LYS A 23 14.85 -5.92 -3.38
N PHE A 24 14.11 -4.96 -2.82
CA PHE A 24 12.96 -5.25 -1.96
C PHE A 24 11.90 -6.09 -2.70
N CYS A 25 11.54 -5.72 -3.92
CA CYS A 25 10.61 -6.50 -4.74
C CYS A 25 11.11 -7.94 -5.00
N GLY A 26 12.42 -8.11 -5.19
CA GLY A 26 13.05 -9.44 -5.30
C GLY A 26 12.95 -10.26 -4.01
N VAL A 27 13.18 -9.63 -2.84
CA VAL A 27 13.00 -10.28 -1.53
C VAL A 27 11.55 -10.68 -1.32
N VAL A 28 10.59 -9.79 -1.61
CA VAL A 28 9.15 -10.09 -1.51
C VAL A 28 8.77 -11.27 -2.40
N SER A 29 9.26 -11.29 -3.64
CA SER A 29 9.06 -12.43 -4.56
C SER A 29 9.54 -13.73 -3.93
N ALA A 30 10.74 -13.74 -3.34
CA ALA A 30 11.30 -14.93 -2.70
C ALA A 30 10.50 -15.34 -1.46
N THR A 31 10.06 -14.40 -0.62
CA THR A 31 9.23 -14.67 0.56
C THR A 31 7.89 -15.28 0.19
N LEU A 32 7.31 -14.88 -0.94
CA LEU A 32 6.08 -15.45 -1.48
C LEU A 32 6.29 -16.78 -2.23
N GLY A 33 7.53 -17.28 -2.32
CA GLY A 33 7.86 -18.50 -3.06
C GLY A 33 7.73 -18.34 -4.57
N LEU A 34 7.79 -17.12 -5.09
CA LEU A 34 7.64 -16.79 -6.51
C LEU A 34 9.01 -16.72 -7.22
N SER A 35 9.03 -17.06 -8.51
CA SER A 35 10.19 -16.91 -9.39
C SER A 35 10.69 -15.45 -9.40
N PRO A 36 12.01 -15.19 -9.50
CA PRO A 36 12.57 -13.84 -9.62
C PRO A 36 11.97 -13.00 -10.76
N SER A 37 11.39 -13.65 -11.78
CA SER A 37 10.67 -12.99 -12.87
C SER A 37 9.41 -12.23 -12.44
N PHE A 38 8.92 -12.43 -11.20
CA PHE A 38 7.79 -11.69 -10.65
C PHE A 38 8.18 -10.34 -10.01
N ALA A 39 9.46 -10.07 -9.78
CA ALA A 39 9.91 -8.82 -9.19
C ALA A 39 9.41 -7.56 -9.94
N PRO A 40 9.38 -7.49 -11.29
CA PRO A 40 8.81 -6.36 -12.02
C PRO A 40 7.30 -6.20 -11.81
N LYS A 41 6.56 -7.31 -11.71
CA LYS A 41 5.11 -7.30 -11.50
C LYS A 41 4.76 -6.85 -10.08
N ILE A 42 5.59 -7.23 -9.10
CA ILE A 42 5.49 -6.73 -7.72
C ILE A 42 5.81 -5.24 -7.68
N ALA A 43 6.87 -4.79 -8.37
CA ALA A 43 7.22 -3.39 -8.46
C ALA A 43 6.08 -2.55 -9.07
N GLU A 44 5.45 -3.03 -10.14
CA GLU A 44 4.29 -2.38 -10.76
C GLU A 44 3.08 -2.32 -9.80
N ALA A 45 2.81 -3.41 -9.09
CA ALA A 45 1.71 -3.45 -8.11
C ALA A 45 1.95 -2.48 -6.93
N LEU A 46 3.19 -2.39 -6.43
CA LEU A 46 3.56 -1.48 -5.34
C LEU A 46 3.66 -0.02 -5.78
N ALA A 47 3.99 0.22 -7.05
CA ALA A 47 4.02 1.56 -7.65
C ALA A 47 2.63 2.03 -8.11
N SER A 48 1.64 1.14 -8.12
CA SER A 48 0.28 1.48 -8.53
C SER A 48 -0.34 2.50 -7.56
N PRO A 49 -0.89 3.62 -8.05
CA PRO A 49 -1.56 4.62 -7.22
C PRO A 49 -2.93 4.14 -6.70
N LYS A 50 -3.33 2.90 -7.00
CA LYS A 50 -4.63 2.37 -6.56
C LYS A 50 -4.59 2.01 -5.08
N ARG A 51 -5.34 2.78 -4.29
CA ARG A 51 -5.72 2.44 -2.91
C ARG A 51 -6.36 1.04 -2.90
N PRO A 52 -5.93 0.11 -2.01
CA PRO A 52 -6.51 -1.22 -1.93
C PRO A 52 -8.02 -1.15 -1.68
N PRO A 53 -8.85 -1.87 -2.46
CA PRO A 53 -10.29 -1.92 -2.23
C PRO A 53 -10.58 -2.72 -0.96
N VAL A 54 -11.41 -2.18 -0.07
CA VAL A 54 -11.84 -2.83 1.17
C VAL A 54 -13.36 -2.90 1.15
N VAL A 55 -13.92 -4.08 1.45
CA VAL A 55 -15.37 -4.25 1.59
C VAL A 55 -15.68 -4.41 3.07
N TRP A 56 -16.44 -3.47 3.63
CA TRP A 56 -16.89 -3.53 5.01
C TRP A 56 -18.24 -4.23 5.11
N LEU A 57 -18.31 -5.33 5.87
CA LEU A 57 -19.55 -6.11 6.05
C LEU A 57 -20.01 -6.04 7.50
N SER A 58 -21.18 -5.44 7.69
CA SER A 58 -21.87 -5.38 8.98
C SER A 58 -22.89 -6.52 9.09
N PHE A 59 -22.79 -7.32 10.15
CA PHE A 59 -23.74 -8.40 10.47
C PHE A 59 -24.52 -8.04 11.75
N ALA A 60 -24.68 -8.98 12.68
CA ALA A 60 -25.25 -8.70 13.99
C ALA A 60 -24.22 -7.97 14.87
N GLU A 61 -24.13 -6.65 14.71
CA GLU A 61 -23.22 -5.79 15.47
C GLU A 61 -23.94 -4.70 16.28
N CYS A 62 -23.23 -4.11 17.23
CA CYS A 62 -23.69 -2.97 18.02
C CYS A 62 -23.12 -1.63 17.55
N THR A 63 -22.45 -1.57 16.38
CA THR A 63 -21.76 -0.41 15.78
C THR A 63 -20.53 0.11 16.53
N GLY A 64 -20.17 -0.49 17.67
CA GLY A 64 -18.97 -0.11 18.44
C GLY A 64 -17.67 -0.31 17.66
N CYS A 65 -17.59 -1.33 16.79
CA CYS A 65 -16.42 -1.54 15.92
C CYS A 65 -16.25 -0.42 14.90
N THR A 66 -17.36 0.08 14.34
CA THR A 66 -17.35 1.23 13.42
C THR A 66 -16.98 2.52 14.13
N GLU A 67 -17.47 2.75 15.35
CA GLU A 67 -17.08 3.92 16.16
C GLU A 67 -15.58 3.88 16.52
N GLY A 68 -15.05 2.70 16.85
CA GLY A 68 -13.63 2.48 17.04
C GLY A 68 -12.81 2.82 15.79
N LEU A 69 -13.25 2.39 14.61
CA LEU A 69 -12.62 2.73 13.33
C LEU A 69 -12.60 4.25 13.09
N LEU A 70 -13.73 4.93 13.29
CA LEU A 70 -13.86 6.39 13.14
C LEU A 70 -12.95 7.18 14.10
N ARG A 71 -12.51 6.56 15.19
CA ARG A 71 -11.60 7.15 16.19
C ARG A 71 -10.12 6.83 16.01
N THR A 72 -9.73 6.18 14.91
CA THR A 72 -8.31 5.91 14.63
C THR A 72 -7.51 7.22 14.56
N THR A 73 -6.34 7.26 15.20
CA THR A 73 -5.49 8.47 15.30
C THR A 73 -4.14 8.32 14.58
N TYR A 74 -3.75 7.10 14.20
CA TYR A 74 -2.50 6.84 13.48
C TYR A 74 -2.68 5.69 12.48
N PRO A 75 -3.15 5.97 11.25
CA PRO A 75 -3.52 7.28 10.69
C PRO A 75 -4.89 7.80 11.16
N TRP A 76 -5.18 9.08 10.91
CA TRP A 76 -6.54 9.60 11.09
C TRP A 76 -7.50 8.99 10.05
N ILE A 77 -8.82 9.03 10.33
CA ILE A 77 -9.81 8.39 9.47
C ILE A 77 -9.86 8.97 8.05
N ASP A 78 -9.59 10.27 7.89
CA ASP A 78 -9.52 10.95 6.60
C ASP A 78 -8.30 10.48 5.79
N GLU A 79 -7.12 10.42 6.39
CA GLU A 79 -5.91 9.88 5.73
C GLU A 79 -6.09 8.38 5.39
N LEU A 80 -6.73 7.62 6.28
CA LEU A 80 -7.04 6.22 6.02
C LEU A 80 -7.94 6.07 4.78
N LEU A 81 -9.04 6.82 4.71
CA LEU A 81 -10.02 6.69 3.63
C LEU A 81 -9.61 7.37 2.33
N LEU A 82 -8.86 8.47 2.37
CA LEU A 82 -8.55 9.27 1.18
C LEU A 82 -7.21 8.90 0.56
N ASP A 83 -6.24 8.49 1.38
CA ASP A 83 -4.87 8.26 0.94
C ASP A 83 -4.43 6.80 1.05
N THR A 84 -5.03 6.03 1.97
CA THR A 84 -4.57 4.65 2.24
C THR A 84 -5.43 3.58 1.57
N ILE A 85 -6.74 3.54 1.81
CA ILE A 85 -7.66 2.51 1.30
C ILE A 85 -8.82 3.10 0.50
N SER A 86 -9.44 2.27 -0.33
CA SER A 86 -10.72 2.58 -0.98
C SER A 86 -11.80 1.73 -0.32
N LEU A 87 -12.45 2.31 0.70
CA LEU A 87 -13.56 1.68 1.41
C LEU A 87 -14.89 1.91 0.69
#